data_AF-A0A073IQ57-F1
#
_entry.id   AF-A0A073IQ57-F1
#
_cell.length_a   1.000
_cell.length_b   1.000
_cell.length_c   1.000
_cell.angle_alpha   90.00
_cell.angle_beta   90.00
_cell.angle_gamma   90.00
#
_symmetry.space_group_name_H-M   'P 1'
#
loop_
_entity.id
_entity.type
_entity.pdbx_description
1 polymer ?
#
loop_
_entity_poly.entity_id
_entity_poly.type
_entity_poly.pdbx_seq_one_letter_code
_entity_poly.pdbx_strand_id
1 'polypeptide(L)'
;MARQRKLTPERKALIQSLLSHYKPEDAQDVQAMLRDLLGDTIQQMLEAEMDDHLGYSKYDYKNKHTDDSRNGYSPKTVTSSAGDIPIDVPRDRKGDFEPQSVKKNQTDISNIEDQVLSMYAKGMTTRDISAHLQSIYGVDASAEMISRMTDRILPIAKEWQNRPLAKKYAVVFMDAVHFNVRQDGRTVKKAVYVAIGTRLDGHREVLGLWVGGNESAKYWVGVLNEIRNRGTEDIFIISVDGLTGFADAISAVYPKAEIQRCIVHQIRYTTKFVSYKDIKAFMNDLKGVYQAPTLEQAEEGLDRLEEKWGSKYPSSVASWRNNWPQLSAYFKYPYELRRMIYTTNQIENYNRQLRKVTKTRTIFPSDDALFKLLYLATMDITEKWTGRDRDWSKILSQLCIYFEERIEPGDLE
;
A
#
# COMPACT_ATOMS: atom_id res chain seq x y z
N MET A 1 36.32 22.73 -10.69
CA MET A 1 37.11 21.51 -10.96
C MET A 1 36.21 20.30 -10.74
N ALA A 2 35.89 19.55 -11.79
CA ALA A 2 35.06 18.35 -11.66
C ALA A 2 35.83 17.29 -10.87
N ARG A 3 35.25 16.79 -9.76
CA ARG A 3 35.79 15.64 -9.01
C ARG A 3 35.77 14.42 -9.93
N GLN A 4 36.91 14.09 -10.53
CA GLN A 4 37.09 12.84 -11.27
C GLN A 4 36.88 11.67 -10.30
N ARG A 5 36.05 10.70 -10.70
CA ARG A 5 35.76 9.49 -9.94
C ARG A 5 37.09 8.72 -9.76
N LYS A 6 37.62 8.63 -8.54
CA LYS A 6 38.87 7.90 -8.27
C LYS A 6 38.63 6.40 -8.43
N LEU A 7 39.17 5.79 -9.49
CA LEU A 7 39.23 4.34 -9.64
C LEU A 7 40.46 3.78 -8.90
N THR A 8 40.31 2.64 -8.25
CA THR A 8 41.45 1.92 -7.67
C THR A 8 42.34 1.35 -8.79
N PRO A 9 43.66 1.21 -8.58
CA PRO A 9 44.58 0.70 -9.61
C PRO A 9 44.18 -0.67 -10.17
N GLU A 10 43.69 -1.57 -9.32
CA GLU A 10 43.22 -2.91 -9.68
C GLU A 10 41.99 -2.86 -10.59
N ARG A 11 40.99 -2.02 -10.26
CA ARG A 11 39.81 -1.83 -11.10
C ARG A 11 40.16 -1.22 -12.46
N LYS A 12 41.15 -0.32 -12.49
CA LYS A 12 41.64 0.28 -13.74
C LYS A 12 42.30 -0.77 -14.63
N ALA A 13 43.12 -1.65 -14.06
CA ALA A 13 43.75 -2.75 -14.79
C ALA A 13 42.73 -3.75 -15.35
N LEU A 14 41.72 -4.13 -14.55
CA LEU A 14 40.63 -5.00 -15.00
C LEU A 14 39.83 -4.38 -16.15
N ILE A 15 39.42 -3.11 -16.02
CA ILE A 15 38.69 -2.42 -17.08
C ILE A 15 39.54 -2.32 -18.35
N GLN A 16 40.83 -2.05 -18.24
CA GLN A 16 41.73 -1.94 -19.38
C GLN A 16 41.93 -3.31 -20.07
N SER A 17 41.99 -4.40 -19.31
CA SER A 17 41.97 -5.76 -19.84
C SER A 17 40.67 -6.05 -20.61
N LEU A 18 39.51 -5.74 -20.03
CA LEU A 18 38.21 -5.94 -20.67
C LEU A 18 38.08 -5.13 -21.97
N LEU A 19 38.45 -3.84 -21.94
CA LEU A 19 38.42 -2.97 -23.12
C LEU A 19 39.39 -3.44 -24.22
N SER A 20 40.55 -4.01 -23.85
CA SER A 20 41.50 -4.54 -24.83
C SER A 20 41.01 -5.81 -25.52
N HIS A 21 40.19 -6.61 -24.82
CA HIS A 21 39.67 -7.87 -25.32
C HIS A 21 38.39 -7.68 -26.16
N TYR A 22 37.42 -6.94 -25.63
CA TYR A 22 36.13 -6.72 -26.29
C TYR A 22 36.13 -5.56 -27.29
N LYS A 23 37.09 -4.63 -27.20
CA LYS A 23 37.26 -3.48 -28.10
C LYS A 23 35.96 -2.77 -28.49
N PRO A 24 35.12 -2.34 -27.52
CA PRO A 24 33.87 -1.68 -27.84
C PRO A 24 34.12 -0.33 -28.53
N GLU A 25 33.42 -0.05 -29.62
CA GLU A 25 33.54 1.20 -30.38
C GLU A 25 32.54 2.26 -29.89
N ASP A 26 31.37 1.82 -29.42
CA ASP A 26 30.33 2.70 -28.89
C ASP A 26 29.70 2.23 -27.57
N ALA A 27 28.71 2.99 -27.08
CA ALA A 27 28.02 2.67 -25.84
C ALA A 27 27.12 1.42 -25.92
N GLN A 28 26.67 1.03 -27.12
CA GLN A 28 25.90 -0.19 -27.33
C GLN A 28 26.81 -1.42 -27.24
N ASP A 29 28.02 -1.35 -27.79
CA ASP A 29 29.03 -2.40 -27.67
C ASP A 29 29.44 -2.62 -26.21
N VAL A 30 29.52 -1.56 -25.41
CA VAL A 30 29.76 -1.68 -23.97
C VAL A 30 28.61 -2.42 -23.27
N GLN A 31 27.36 -2.20 -23.68
CA GLN A 31 26.21 -2.94 -23.13
C GLN A 31 26.21 -4.41 -23.54
N ALA A 32 26.58 -4.71 -24.79
CA ALA A 32 26.74 -6.08 -25.27
C ALA A 32 27.85 -6.81 -24.51
N MET A 33 29.02 -6.18 -24.33
CA MET A 33 30.12 -6.71 -23.53
C MET A 33 29.67 -7.03 -22.09
N LEU A 34 28.91 -6.14 -21.44
CA LEU A 34 28.41 -6.38 -20.08
C LEU A 34 27.43 -7.55 -20.03
N ARG A 35 26.63 -7.76 -21.08
CA ARG A 35 25.71 -8.89 -21.20
C ARG A 35 26.47 -10.21 -21.31
N ASP A 36 27.48 -10.27 -22.18
CA ASP A 36 28.31 -11.46 -22.38
C ASP A 36 29.08 -11.82 -21.11
N LEU A 37 29.72 -10.82 -20.47
CA LEU A 37 30.44 -11.02 -19.21
C LEU A 37 29.52 -11.54 -18.09
N LEU A 38 28.28 -11.06 -18.02
CA LEU A 38 27.31 -11.54 -17.05
C LEU A 38 26.94 -13.00 -17.33
N GLY A 39 26.70 -13.35 -18.60
CA GLY A 39 26.45 -14.73 -19.04
C GLY A 39 27.59 -15.68 -18.70
N ASP A 40 28.82 -15.31 -19.06
CA ASP A 40 30.03 -16.09 -18.79
C ASP A 40 30.27 -16.29 -17.30
N THR A 41 30.02 -15.26 -16.49
CA THR A 41 30.14 -15.35 -15.03
C THR A 41 29.13 -16.34 -14.46
N ILE A 42 27.88 -16.29 -14.93
CA ILE A 42 26.83 -17.24 -14.51
C ILE A 42 27.20 -18.66 -14.92
N GLN A 43 27.68 -18.86 -16.15
CA GLN A 43 28.12 -20.18 -16.61
C GLN A 43 29.28 -20.72 -15.76
N GLN A 44 30.27 -19.90 -15.42
CA GLN A 44 31.38 -20.30 -14.56
C GLN A 44 30.93 -20.65 -13.14
N MET A 45 29.94 -19.94 -12.58
CA MET A 45 29.35 -20.30 -11.29
C MET A 45 28.66 -21.66 -11.34
N LEU A 46 27.88 -21.92 -12.40
CA LEU A 46 27.21 -23.21 -12.60
C LEU A 46 28.21 -24.36 -12.81
N GLU A 47 29.34 -24.09 -13.47
CA GLU A 47 30.43 -25.04 -13.64
C GLU A 47 31.11 -25.37 -12.30
N ALA A 48 31.35 -24.37 -11.46
CA ALA A 48 31.89 -24.56 -10.12
C ALA A 48 30.94 -25.35 -9.21
N GLU A 49 29.62 -25.07 -9.28
CA GLU A 49 28.60 -25.85 -8.57
C GLU A 49 28.58 -27.31 -9.03
N MET A 50 28.76 -27.56 -10.33
CA MET A 50 28.83 -28.92 -10.88
C MET A 50 30.08 -29.67 -10.43
N ASP A 51 31.23 -28.99 -10.37
CA ASP A 51 32.48 -29.56 -9.83
C ASP A 51 32.34 -29.96 -8.37
N ASP A 52 31.71 -29.10 -7.56
CA ASP A 52 31.43 -29.37 -6.14
C ASP A 52 30.43 -30.52 -5.96
N HIS A 53 29.33 -30.52 -6.73
CA HIS A 53 28.32 -31.56 -6.69
C HIS A 53 28.86 -32.95 -7.04
N LEU A 54 29.69 -33.03 -8.10
CA LEU A 54 30.27 -34.31 -8.53
C LEU A 54 31.53 -34.68 -7.73
N GLY A 55 32.15 -33.72 -7.05
CA GLY A 55 33.38 -33.86 -6.28
C GLY A 55 34.65 -33.94 -7.14
N TYR A 56 34.59 -33.60 -8.43
CA TYR A 56 35.74 -33.63 -9.33
C TYR A 56 35.58 -32.67 -10.51
N SER A 57 36.71 -32.19 -11.04
CA SER A 57 36.75 -31.21 -12.13
C SER A 57 36.53 -31.83 -13.51
N LYS A 58 36.15 -31.01 -14.50
CA LYS A 58 35.97 -31.45 -15.89
C LYS A 58 37.23 -32.17 -16.43
N TYR A 59 37.04 -33.40 -16.92
CA TYR A 59 38.08 -34.32 -17.41
C TYR A 59 39.04 -34.90 -16.36
N ASP A 60 38.81 -34.66 -15.06
CA ASP A 60 39.59 -35.30 -13.99
C ASP A 60 39.01 -36.67 -13.61
N TYR A 61 39.18 -37.64 -14.52
CA TYR A 61 38.70 -39.01 -14.33
C TYR A 61 39.47 -39.80 -13.25
N LYS A 62 40.61 -39.26 -12.77
CA LYS A 62 41.49 -39.96 -11.81
C LYS A 62 41.04 -39.76 -10.37
N ASN A 63 40.43 -38.61 -10.06
CA ASN A 63 39.92 -38.28 -8.72
C ASN A 63 38.40 -38.49 -8.59
N LYS A 64 37.80 -39.21 -9.53
CA LYS A 64 36.36 -39.50 -9.51
C LYS A 64 36.05 -40.57 -8.47
N HIS A 65 35.42 -40.15 -7.37
CA HIS A 65 34.94 -41.03 -6.29
C HIS A 65 33.43 -41.32 -6.37
N THR A 66 32.71 -40.69 -7.28
CA THR A 66 31.25 -40.80 -7.46
C THR A 66 30.88 -41.69 -8.65
N ASP A 67 29.70 -42.29 -8.63
CA ASP A 67 29.16 -43.11 -9.74
C ASP A 67 28.43 -42.25 -10.81
N ASP A 68 28.32 -40.95 -10.59
CA ASP A 68 27.71 -40.01 -11.53
C ASP A 68 28.75 -39.34 -12.44
N SER A 69 28.32 -38.77 -13.56
CA SER A 69 29.20 -38.13 -14.53
C SER A 69 28.53 -36.97 -15.23
N ARG A 70 29.32 -35.96 -15.60
CA ARG A 70 28.89 -34.90 -16.51
C ARG A 70 28.32 -35.46 -17.82
N ASN A 71 27.19 -34.93 -18.27
CA ASN A 71 26.44 -35.35 -19.46
C ASN A 71 26.04 -34.15 -20.34
N GLY A 72 27.04 -33.33 -20.69
CA GLY A 72 26.87 -32.18 -21.55
C GLY A 72 26.14 -31.01 -20.88
N TYR A 73 25.47 -30.20 -21.71
CA TYR A 73 24.80 -28.97 -21.31
C TYR A 73 23.37 -28.92 -21.85
N SER A 74 22.51 -28.16 -21.20
CA SER A 74 21.20 -27.79 -21.70
C SER A 74 21.13 -26.28 -21.95
N PRO A 75 20.73 -25.84 -23.15
CA PRO A 75 20.59 -24.43 -23.46
C PRO A 75 19.43 -23.84 -22.67
N LYS A 76 19.63 -22.65 -22.12
CA LYS A 76 18.64 -21.91 -21.35
C LYS A 76 18.85 -20.42 -21.55
N THR A 77 17.80 -19.69 -21.91
CA THR A 77 17.87 -18.23 -21.94
C THR A 77 17.41 -17.68 -20.59
N VAL A 78 18.25 -16.85 -19.96
CA VAL A 78 17.91 -16.13 -18.73
C VAL A 78 17.76 -14.64 -19.01
N THR A 79 16.68 -14.06 -18.52
CA THR A 79 16.38 -12.63 -18.63
C THR A 79 17.06 -11.90 -17.46
N SER A 80 17.94 -10.96 -17.78
CA SER A 80 18.66 -10.11 -16.83
C SER A 80 18.30 -8.63 -17.02
N SER A 81 18.78 -7.76 -16.13
CA SER A 81 18.65 -6.30 -16.31
C SER A 81 19.38 -5.77 -17.54
N ALA A 82 20.33 -6.54 -18.10
CA ALA A 82 21.05 -6.22 -19.33
C ALA A 82 20.36 -6.78 -20.59
N GLY A 83 19.22 -7.46 -20.45
CA GLY A 83 18.50 -8.16 -21.51
C GLY A 83 18.58 -9.69 -21.39
N ASP A 84 18.11 -10.38 -22.42
CA ASP A 84 18.14 -11.84 -22.51
C ASP A 84 19.55 -12.36 -22.79
N ILE A 85 19.97 -13.34 -21.98
CA ILE A 85 21.30 -13.94 -22.01
C ILE A 85 21.16 -15.45 -22.23
N PRO A 86 21.65 -15.98 -23.36
CA PRO A 86 21.74 -17.43 -23.53
C PRO A 86 22.84 -17.99 -22.62
N ILE A 87 22.50 -19.02 -21.83
CA ILE A 87 23.45 -19.75 -21.00
C ILE A 87 23.34 -21.27 -21.26
N ASP A 88 24.47 -21.95 -21.14
CA ASP A 88 24.53 -23.41 -21.22
C ASP A 88 24.66 -23.99 -19.80
N VAL A 89 23.60 -24.63 -19.31
CA VAL A 89 23.56 -25.18 -17.95
C VAL A 89 24.18 -26.58 -17.96
N PRO A 90 25.24 -26.86 -17.18
CA PRO A 90 25.87 -28.17 -17.13
C PRO A 90 24.90 -29.21 -16.54
N ARG A 91 25.03 -30.44 -17.02
CA ARG A 91 24.20 -31.56 -16.58
C ARG A 91 25.03 -32.73 -16.10
N ASP A 92 24.47 -33.46 -15.16
CA ASP A 92 24.92 -34.79 -14.72
C ASP A 92 24.15 -35.89 -15.47
N ARG A 93 24.56 -37.15 -15.29
CA ARG A 93 24.02 -38.29 -16.03
C ARG A 93 22.79 -38.85 -15.33
N LYS A 94 22.72 -38.76 -14.00
CA LYS A 94 21.59 -39.23 -13.20
C LYS A 94 20.44 -38.21 -13.16
N GLY A 95 20.73 -36.93 -13.40
CA GLY A 95 19.75 -35.84 -13.42
C GLY A 95 19.49 -35.23 -12.03
N ASP A 96 20.32 -35.59 -11.05
CA ASP A 96 20.20 -35.24 -9.64
C ASP A 96 20.82 -33.87 -9.33
N PHE A 97 21.57 -33.27 -10.26
CA PHE A 97 22.16 -31.95 -10.07
C PHE A 97 21.08 -30.86 -9.95
N GLU A 98 21.05 -30.14 -8.83
CA GLU A 98 20.15 -29.00 -8.59
C GLU A 98 20.95 -27.69 -8.45
N PRO A 99 21.12 -26.92 -9.54
CA PRO A 99 21.88 -25.67 -9.50
C PRO A 99 21.24 -24.64 -8.57
N GLN A 100 22.08 -23.96 -7.80
CA GLN A 100 21.68 -22.98 -6.78
C GLN A 100 21.71 -21.55 -7.33
N SER A 101 22.72 -21.21 -8.13
CA SER A 101 22.88 -19.89 -8.75
C SER A 101 21.72 -19.54 -9.69
N VAL A 102 21.33 -20.49 -10.54
CA VAL A 102 20.15 -20.37 -11.41
C VAL A 102 19.34 -21.66 -11.35
N LYS A 103 18.22 -21.64 -10.62
CA LYS A 103 17.43 -22.85 -10.35
C LYS A 103 16.88 -23.49 -11.62
N LYS A 104 16.56 -24.79 -11.57
CA LYS A 104 15.82 -25.49 -12.64
C LYS A 104 14.54 -24.71 -12.97
N ASN A 105 14.29 -24.46 -14.26
CA ASN A 105 13.17 -23.67 -14.79
C ASN A 105 13.12 -22.16 -14.42
N GLN A 106 14.07 -21.64 -13.63
CA GLN A 106 14.14 -20.19 -13.36
C GLN A 106 14.73 -19.45 -14.56
N THR A 107 13.92 -18.74 -15.33
CA THR A 107 14.38 -17.96 -16.49
C THR A 107 14.57 -16.49 -16.20
N ASP A 108 14.19 -15.99 -15.03
CA ASP A 108 14.35 -14.57 -14.65
C ASP A 108 15.34 -14.42 -13.49
N ILE A 109 16.38 -13.59 -13.72
CA ILE A 109 17.45 -13.25 -12.76
C ILE A 109 17.59 -11.72 -12.56
N SER A 110 16.69 -10.95 -13.14
CA SER A 110 16.85 -9.51 -13.38
C SER A 110 16.36 -8.60 -12.24
N ASN A 111 15.77 -9.18 -11.20
CA ASN A 111 14.95 -8.46 -10.22
C ASN A 111 13.82 -7.61 -10.86
N ILE A 112 13.39 -7.95 -12.10
CA ILE A 112 12.28 -7.30 -12.81
C ILE A 112 10.98 -7.44 -12.01
N GLU A 113 10.81 -8.49 -11.21
CA GLU A 113 9.61 -8.68 -10.39
C GLU A 113 9.35 -7.49 -9.46
N ASP A 114 10.38 -6.98 -8.76
CA ASP A 114 10.25 -5.80 -7.89
C ASP A 114 9.91 -4.54 -8.69
N GLN A 115 10.50 -4.39 -9.88
CA GLN A 115 10.21 -3.26 -10.75
C GLN A 115 8.79 -3.31 -11.31
N VAL A 116 8.34 -4.50 -11.71
CA VAL A 116 6.96 -4.75 -12.15
C VAL A 116 5.98 -4.45 -11.04
N LEU A 117 6.26 -4.91 -9.81
CA LEU A 117 5.44 -4.61 -8.63
C LEU A 117 5.40 -3.11 -8.35
N SER A 118 6.53 -2.42 -8.41
CA SER A 118 6.61 -0.97 -8.24
C SER A 118 5.81 -0.22 -9.29
N MET A 119 5.98 -0.54 -10.58
CA MET A 119 5.21 0.06 -11.67
C MET A 119 3.70 -0.20 -11.53
N TYR A 120 3.33 -1.42 -11.14
CA TYR A 120 1.95 -1.79 -10.88
C TYR A 120 1.38 -1.00 -9.69
N ALA A 121 2.14 -0.84 -8.61
CA ALA A 121 1.77 -0.04 -7.44
C ALA A 121 1.55 1.45 -7.78
N LYS A 122 2.32 1.99 -8.74
CA LYS A 122 2.14 3.36 -9.26
C LYS A 122 0.92 3.51 -10.18
N GLY A 123 0.19 2.43 -10.47
CA GLY A 123 -1.05 2.44 -11.24
C GLY A 123 -0.88 2.22 -12.74
N MET A 124 0.30 1.77 -13.20
CA MET A 124 0.47 1.38 -14.61
C MET A 124 -0.37 0.14 -14.92
N THR A 125 -0.93 0.05 -16.12
CA THR A 125 -1.65 -1.16 -16.55
C THR A 125 -0.66 -2.27 -16.91
N THR A 126 -1.12 -3.53 -16.92
CA THR A 126 -0.25 -4.66 -17.30
C THR A 126 0.29 -4.52 -18.73
N ARG A 127 -0.45 -3.87 -19.63
CA ARG A 127 0.00 -3.57 -21.00
C ARG A 127 1.02 -2.44 -21.03
N ASP A 128 0.84 -1.40 -20.22
CA ASP A 128 1.82 -0.30 -20.13
C ASP A 128 3.15 -0.80 -19.56
N ILE A 129 3.10 -1.67 -18.55
CA ILE A 129 4.29 -2.30 -17.97
C ILE A 129 5.00 -3.17 -19.01
N SER A 130 4.25 -3.98 -19.76
CA SER A 130 4.79 -4.79 -20.87
C SER A 130 5.52 -3.93 -21.90
N ALA A 131 4.86 -2.86 -22.38
CA ALA A 131 5.46 -1.93 -23.33
C ALA A 131 6.71 -1.23 -22.75
N HIS A 132 6.69 -0.88 -21.46
CA HIS A 132 7.82 -0.25 -20.79
C HIS A 132 9.02 -1.18 -20.64
N LEU A 133 8.78 -2.44 -20.26
CA LEU A 133 9.82 -3.47 -20.17
C LEU A 133 10.45 -3.76 -21.53
N GLN A 134 9.64 -3.86 -22.58
CA GLN A 134 10.14 -4.04 -23.94
C GLN A 134 10.99 -2.83 -24.38
N SER A 135 10.54 -1.61 -24.10
CA SER A 135 11.21 -0.40 -24.56
C SER A 135 12.54 -0.12 -23.85
N ILE A 136 12.66 -0.44 -22.56
CA ILE A 136 13.85 -0.10 -21.76
C ILE A 136 14.80 -1.28 -21.63
N TYR A 137 14.27 -2.48 -21.39
CA TYR A 137 15.06 -3.67 -21.10
C TYR A 137 15.12 -4.65 -22.27
N GLY A 138 14.35 -4.41 -23.36
CA GLY A 138 14.25 -5.34 -24.48
C GLY A 138 13.54 -6.65 -24.13
N VAL A 139 12.87 -6.69 -22.98
CA VAL A 139 12.23 -7.90 -22.44
C VAL A 139 10.80 -8.01 -22.93
N ASP A 140 10.50 -9.10 -23.65
CA ASP A 140 9.13 -9.41 -24.09
C ASP A 140 8.34 -10.08 -22.96
N ALA A 141 7.85 -9.24 -22.04
CA ALA A 141 7.00 -9.67 -20.95
C ALA A 141 5.52 -9.49 -21.33
N SER A 142 4.80 -10.60 -21.53
CA SER A 142 3.37 -10.55 -21.81
C SER A 142 2.56 -9.99 -20.62
N ALA A 143 1.39 -9.40 -20.89
CA ALA A 143 0.49 -8.91 -19.84
C ALA A 143 0.06 -10.03 -18.87
N GLU A 144 0.01 -11.28 -19.34
CA GLU A 144 -0.28 -12.47 -18.53
C GLU A 144 0.90 -12.84 -17.61
N MET A 145 2.14 -12.75 -18.11
CA MET A 145 3.34 -12.91 -17.29
C MET A 145 3.38 -11.88 -16.15
N ILE A 146 3.08 -10.62 -16.45
CA ILE A 146 2.98 -9.55 -15.45
C ILE A 146 1.86 -9.82 -14.44
N SER A 147 0.71 -10.33 -14.88
CA SER A 147 -0.36 -10.72 -13.94
C SER A 147 0.13 -11.81 -12.99
N ARG A 148 0.74 -12.87 -13.51
CA ARG A 148 1.28 -13.99 -12.70
C ARG A 148 2.35 -13.52 -11.72
N MET A 149 3.26 -12.64 -12.13
CA MET A 149 4.26 -12.04 -11.25
C MET A 149 3.59 -11.28 -10.11
N THR A 150 2.64 -10.40 -10.43
CA THR A 150 1.94 -9.61 -9.41
C THR A 150 1.05 -10.47 -8.50
N ASP A 151 0.50 -11.59 -8.98
CA ASP A 151 -0.34 -12.49 -8.16
C ASP A 151 0.43 -13.14 -7.00
N ARG A 152 1.77 -13.24 -7.09
CA ARG A 152 2.62 -13.74 -5.99
C ARG A 152 2.55 -12.88 -4.73
N ILE A 153 2.11 -11.63 -4.82
CA ILE A 153 1.93 -10.76 -3.65
C ILE A 153 0.64 -11.06 -2.88
N LEU A 154 -0.33 -11.79 -3.46
CA LEU A 154 -1.63 -12.02 -2.83
C LEU A 154 -1.53 -12.73 -1.46
N PRO A 155 -0.71 -13.79 -1.28
CA PRO A 155 -0.51 -14.40 0.03
C PRO A 155 0.05 -13.39 1.05
N ILE A 156 1.04 -12.60 0.66
CA ILE A 156 1.66 -11.57 1.51
C ILE A 156 0.63 -10.48 1.88
N ALA A 157 -0.20 -10.06 0.93
CA ALA A 157 -1.27 -9.10 1.16
C ALA A 157 -2.33 -9.63 2.14
N LYS A 158 -2.67 -10.92 2.04
CA LYS A 158 -3.58 -11.60 2.97
C LYS A 158 -2.95 -11.77 4.35
N GLU A 159 -1.67 -12.08 4.44
CA GLU A 159 -0.93 -12.12 5.71
C GLU A 159 -0.91 -10.73 6.36
N TRP A 160 -0.61 -9.69 5.59
CA TRP A 160 -0.68 -8.30 6.04
C TRP A 160 -2.08 -7.91 6.53
N GLN A 161 -3.14 -8.37 5.86
CA GLN A 161 -4.52 -8.14 6.28
C GLN A 161 -4.84 -8.84 7.61
N ASN A 162 -4.20 -9.97 7.92
CA ASN A 162 -4.45 -10.73 9.15
C ASN A 162 -3.40 -10.48 10.26
N ARG A 163 -2.41 -9.60 10.02
CA ARG A 163 -1.33 -9.32 10.99
C ARG A 163 -1.87 -8.83 12.34
N PRO A 164 -1.19 -9.08 13.47
CA PRO A 164 -1.62 -8.55 14.76
C PRO A 164 -1.65 -7.01 14.74
N LEU A 165 -2.64 -6.44 15.42
CA LEU A 165 -2.83 -5.00 15.57
C LEU A 165 -2.41 -4.53 16.98
N ALA A 166 -2.27 -3.23 17.16
CA ALA A 166 -2.03 -2.67 18.48
C ALA A 166 -3.26 -2.85 19.37
N LYS A 167 -3.02 -2.96 20.68
CA LYS A 167 -4.09 -3.13 21.68
C LYS A 167 -5.01 -1.92 21.75
N LYS A 168 -4.44 -0.72 21.70
CA LYS A 168 -5.18 0.54 21.92
C LYS A 168 -4.91 1.55 20.81
N TYR A 169 -5.98 2.17 20.33
CA TYR A 169 -5.91 3.28 19.37
C TYR A 169 -6.59 4.53 19.92
N ALA A 170 -5.93 5.67 19.75
CA ALA A 170 -6.46 6.96 20.16
C ALA A 170 -7.63 7.40 19.26
N VAL A 171 -7.44 7.34 17.95
CA VAL A 171 -8.47 7.71 16.97
C VAL A 171 -8.41 6.71 15.82
N VAL A 172 -9.57 6.22 15.39
CA VAL A 172 -9.72 5.42 14.16
C VAL A 172 -10.70 6.11 13.22
N PHE A 173 -10.23 6.38 12.00
CA PHE A 173 -11.06 6.84 10.89
C PHE A 173 -11.49 5.65 10.05
N MET A 174 -12.78 5.54 9.78
CA MET A 174 -13.31 4.52 8.87
C MET A 174 -14.08 5.17 7.73
N ASP A 175 -13.77 4.77 6.51
CA ASP A 175 -14.39 5.31 5.29
C ASP A 175 -14.52 4.20 4.24
N ALA A 176 -15.39 4.42 3.25
CA ALA A 176 -15.66 3.51 2.16
C ALA A 176 -15.42 4.17 0.80
N VAL A 177 -14.60 3.54 -0.04
CA VAL A 177 -14.33 3.99 -1.42
C VAL A 177 -14.92 3.01 -2.40
N HIS A 178 -15.70 3.51 -3.36
CA HIS A 178 -16.38 2.67 -4.33
C HIS A 178 -15.54 2.44 -5.59
N PHE A 179 -15.48 1.19 -6.05
CA PHE A 179 -14.80 0.77 -7.28
C PHE A 179 -15.71 -0.14 -8.12
N ASN A 180 -15.46 -0.19 -9.42
CA ASN A 180 -16.19 -1.09 -10.33
C ASN A 180 -15.41 -2.39 -10.47
N VAL A 181 -16.05 -3.50 -10.13
CA VAL A 181 -15.45 -4.84 -10.22
C VAL A 181 -16.36 -5.73 -11.06
N ARG A 182 -15.76 -6.61 -11.86
CA ARG A 182 -16.50 -7.62 -12.61
C ARG A 182 -16.78 -8.82 -11.71
N GLN A 183 -18.05 -9.17 -11.56
CA GLN A 183 -18.52 -10.32 -10.79
C GLN A 183 -19.65 -11.00 -11.58
N ASP A 184 -19.55 -12.32 -11.74
CA ASP A 184 -20.55 -13.15 -12.47
C ASP A 184 -20.90 -12.59 -13.86
N GLY A 185 -19.87 -12.12 -14.58
CA GLY A 185 -20.02 -11.54 -15.92
C GLY A 185 -20.57 -10.11 -15.96
N ARG A 186 -21.00 -9.54 -14.84
CA ARG A 186 -21.55 -8.17 -14.73
C ARG A 186 -20.61 -7.22 -14.00
N THR A 187 -20.72 -5.93 -14.28
CA THR A 187 -19.99 -4.89 -13.55
C THR A 187 -20.80 -4.48 -12.32
N VAL A 188 -20.24 -4.72 -11.13
CA VAL A 188 -20.83 -4.38 -9.84
C VAL A 188 -19.99 -3.29 -9.19
N LYS A 189 -20.66 -2.27 -8.63
CA LYS A 189 -20.00 -1.23 -7.86
C LYS A 189 -19.83 -1.74 -6.42
N LYS A 190 -18.59 -2.10 -6.06
CA LYS A 190 -18.23 -2.59 -4.72
C LYS A 190 -17.67 -1.47 -3.85
N ALA A 191 -17.95 -1.56 -2.55
CA ALA A 191 -17.40 -0.67 -1.55
C ALA A 191 -16.14 -1.31 -0.95
N VAL A 192 -15.04 -0.57 -0.95
CA VAL A 192 -13.83 -0.94 -0.22
C VAL A 192 -13.78 -0.13 1.05
N TYR A 193 -13.85 -0.83 2.17
CA TYR A 193 -13.76 -0.25 3.50
C TYR A 193 -12.30 -0.12 3.90
N VAL A 194 -11.96 1.04 4.46
CA VAL A 194 -10.63 1.38 4.91
C VAL A 194 -10.74 1.83 6.36
N ALA A 195 -9.87 1.32 7.22
CA ALA A 195 -9.69 1.81 8.58
C ALA A 195 -8.25 2.30 8.77
N ILE A 196 -8.09 3.54 9.25
CA ILE A 196 -6.79 4.16 9.56
C ILE A 196 -6.82 4.59 11.02
N GLY A 197 -5.85 4.15 11.79
CA GLY A 197 -5.78 4.42 13.22
C GLY A 197 -4.48 5.07 13.63
N THR A 198 -4.55 5.87 14.69
CA THR A 198 -3.38 6.44 15.37
C THR A 198 -3.20 5.71 16.69
N ARG A 199 -2.03 5.09 16.85
CA ARG A 199 -1.59 4.40 18.08
C ARG A 199 -1.25 5.41 19.18
N LEU A 200 -1.06 4.93 20.41
CA LEU A 200 -0.67 5.76 21.55
C LEU A 200 0.77 6.31 21.45
N ASP A 201 1.63 5.67 20.65
CA ASP A 201 2.96 6.15 20.30
C ASP A 201 2.94 7.34 19.29
N GLY A 202 1.77 7.67 18.74
CA GLY A 202 1.55 8.73 17.76
C GLY A 202 1.83 8.33 16.31
N HIS A 203 2.15 7.07 16.06
CA HIS A 203 2.29 6.52 14.72
C HIS A 203 0.92 6.14 14.16
N ARG A 204 0.76 6.41 12.87
CA ARG A 204 -0.45 6.09 12.11
C ARG A 204 -0.23 4.81 11.35
N GLU A 205 -1.27 4.01 11.24
CA GLU A 205 -1.25 2.82 10.39
C GLU A 205 -2.62 2.58 9.75
N VAL A 206 -2.61 1.86 8.64
CA VAL A 206 -3.83 1.33 8.02
C VAL A 206 -4.14 -0.01 8.68
N LEU A 207 -5.24 -0.09 9.43
CA LEU A 207 -5.64 -1.30 10.15
C LEU A 207 -6.00 -2.41 9.16
N GLY A 208 -6.68 -2.07 8.07
CA GLY A 208 -7.04 -3.03 7.04
C GLY A 208 -7.79 -2.42 5.85
N LEU A 209 -8.00 -3.29 4.86
CA LEU A 209 -8.74 -3.05 3.64
C LEU A 209 -9.72 -4.20 3.44
N TRP A 210 -11.00 -3.90 3.23
CA TRP A 210 -12.02 -4.93 3.03
C TRP A 210 -12.82 -4.64 1.78
N VAL A 211 -12.79 -5.57 0.81
CA VAL A 211 -13.60 -5.47 -0.41
C VAL A 211 -14.96 -6.10 -0.14
N GLY A 212 -16.02 -5.29 -0.04
CA GLY A 212 -17.38 -5.76 0.21
C GLY A 212 -18.38 -5.37 -0.86
N GLY A 213 -19.50 -6.10 -0.89
CA GLY A 213 -20.56 -5.92 -1.89
C GLY A 213 -21.43 -4.68 -1.65
N ASN A 214 -22.01 -4.54 -0.45
CA ASN A 214 -22.93 -3.45 -0.10
C ASN A 214 -22.55 -2.80 1.23
N GLU A 215 -22.64 -1.47 1.27
CA GLU A 215 -22.51 -0.63 2.46
C GLU A 215 -23.64 -0.92 3.45
N SER A 216 -23.37 -1.79 4.42
CA SER A 216 -24.35 -2.19 5.43
C SER A 216 -23.72 -2.21 6.82
N ALA A 217 -24.50 -1.83 7.83
CA ALA A 217 -24.08 -1.91 9.23
C ALA A 217 -23.62 -3.32 9.62
N LYS A 218 -24.27 -4.36 9.07
CA LYS A 218 -23.88 -5.77 9.29
C LYS A 218 -22.46 -6.07 8.83
N TYR A 219 -22.04 -5.52 7.69
CA TYR A 219 -20.68 -5.73 7.19
C TYR A 219 -19.65 -5.03 8.09
N TRP A 220 -19.96 -3.83 8.56
CA TRP A 220 -19.12 -3.11 9.51
C TRP A 220 -18.95 -3.82 10.84
N VAL A 221 -19.97 -4.51 11.35
CA VAL A 221 -19.83 -5.38 12.53
C VAL A 221 -18.79 -6.48 12.27
N GLY A 222 -18.77 -7.07 11.08
CA GLY A 222 -17.75 -8.04 10.68
C GLY A 222 -16.34 -7.44 10.69
N VAL A 223 -16.17 -6.26 10.08
CA VAL A 223 -14.89 -5.53 10.06
C VAL A 223 -14.40 -5.18 11.47
N LEU A 224 -15.28 -4.68 12.33
CA LEU A 224 -14.93 -4.32 13.71
C LEU A 224 -14.54 -5.54 14.55
N ASN A 225 -15.24 -6.66 14.37
CA ASN A 225 -14.89 -7.92 15.04
C ASN A 225 -13.56 -8.49 14.53
N GLU A 226 -13.25 -8.37 13.24
CA GLU A 226 -11.95 -8.77 12.72
C GLU A 226 -10.81 -7.93 13.33
N ILE A 227 -10.98 -6.61 13.40
CA ILE A 227 -10.02 -5.71 14.07
C ILE A 227 -9.82 -6.14 15.53
N ARG A 228 -10.90 -6.46 16.23
CA ARG A 228 -10.86 -6.95 17.62
C ARG A 228 -10.11 -8.28 17.73
N ASN A 229 -10.41 -9.24 16.87
CA ASN A 229 -9.80 -10.56 16.85
C ASN A 229 -8.30 -10.52 16.53
N ARG A 230 -7.83 -9.46 15.84
CA ARG A 230 -6.42 -9.23 15.55
C ARG A 230 -5.66 -8.59 16.72
N GLY A 231 -6.30 -8.35 17.86
CA GLY A 231 -5.66 -7.90 19.11
C GLY A 231 -6.02 -6.50 19.55
N THR A 232 -6.88 -5.77 18.83
CA THR A 232 -7.37 -4.46 19.28
C THR A 232 -8.40 -4.63 20.38
N GLU A 233 -8.00 -4.27 21.59
CA GLU A 233 -8.83 -4.36 22.78
C GLU A 233 -9.70 -3.10 22.95
N ASP A 234 -9.14 -1.92 22.66
CA ASP A 234 -9.83 -0.67 22.91
C ASP A 234 -9.56 0.42 21.87
N ILE A 235 -10.60 1.21 21.58
CA ILE A 235 -10.53 2.37 20.70
C ILE A 235 -11.21 3.54 21.39
N PHE A 236 -10.51 4.66 21.52
CA PHE A 236 -11.05 5.81 22.27
C PHE A 236 -12.06 6.59 21.45
N ILE A 237 -11.68 6.98 20.23
CA ILE A 237 -12.53 7.76 19.33
C ILE A 237 -12.62 7.08 17.97
N ILE A 238 -13.85 6.90 17.48
CA ILE A 238 -14.13 6.35 16.15
C ILE A 238 -14.83 7.44 15.31
N SER A 239 -14.17 7.85 14.24
CA SER A 239 -14.67 8.87 13.32
C SER A 239 -15.18 8.21 12.03
N VAL A 240 -16.48 8.35 11.77
CA VAL A 240 -17.18 7.59 10.73
C VAL A 240 -18.12 8.46 9.90
N ASP A 241 -18.46 7.98 8.70
CA ASP A 241 -19.58 8.54 7.95
C ASP A 241 -20.92 8.17 8.61
N GLY A 242 -21.93 8.97 8.35
CA GLY A 242 -23.27 8.88 8.90
C GLY A 242 -24.15 7.78 8.31
N LEU A 243 -23.60 6.58 8.18
CA LEU A 243 -24.33 5.41 7.70
C LEU A 243 -25.35 4.93 8.73
N THR A 244 -26.54 4.56 8.27
CA THR A 244 -27.61 4.07 9.12
C THR A 244 -27.19 2.77 9.82
N GLY A 245 -27.34 2.72 11.15
CA GLY A 245 -26.98 1.57 11.99
C GLY A 245 -25.48 1.38 12.23
N PHE A 246 -24.60 2.24 11.70
CA PHE A 246 -23.17 2.10 11.94
C PHE A 246 -22.78 2.47 13.37
N ALA A 247 -23.42 3.48 13.95
CA ALA A 247 -23.21 3.83 15.36
C ALA A 247 -23.57 2.68 16.31
N ASP A 248 -24.68 1.98 16.03
CA ASP A 248 -25.10 0.82 16.83
C ASP A 248 -24.12 -0.35 16.67
N ALA A 249 -23.61 -0.57 15.45
CA ALA A 249 -22.59 -1.57 15.17
C ALA A 249 -21.29 -1.32 15.94
N ILE A 250 -20.86 -0.05 16.03
CA ILE A 250 -19.68 0.35 16.80
C ILE A 250 -19.91 0.10 18.28
N SER A 251 -21.04 0.58 18.83
CA SER A 251 -21.39 0.40 20.25
C SER A 251 -21.50 -1.08 20.64
N ALA A 252 -21.87 -1.96 19.71
CA ALA A 252 -21.95 -3.40 19.96
C ALA A 252 -20.57 -4.07 20.12
N VAL A 253 -19.54 -3.60 19.41
CA VAL A 253 -18.19 -4.19 19.44
C VAL A 253 -17.26 -3.46 20.41
N TYR A 254 -17.30 -2.12 20.39
CA TYR A 254 -16.51 -1.21 21.22
C TYR A 254 -17.45 -0.26 21.99
N PRO A 255 -18.10 -0.73 23.07
CA PRO A 255 -19.10 0.07 23.80
C PRO A 255 -18.52 1.31 24.50
N LYS A 256 -17.23 1.30 24.81
CA LYS A 256 -16.52 2.45 25.40
C LYS A 256 -16.02 3.44 24.36
N ALA A 257 -16.08 3.10 23.07
CA ALA A 257 -15.59 3.99 22.01
C ALA A 257 -16.57 5.13 21.81
N GLU A 258 -16.01 6.32 21.66
CA GLU A 258 -16.80 7.50 21.41
C GLU A 258 -16.94 7.75 19.92
N ILE A 259 -18.19 7.92 19.49
CA ILE A 259 -18.52 8.01 18.08
C ILE A 259 -18.57 9.48 17.68
N GLN A 260 -17.69 9.85 16.75
CA GLN A 260 -17.71 11.14 16.10
C GLN A 260 -18.22 10.96 14.67
N ARG A 261 -19.25 11.73 14.29
CA ARG A 261 -19.64 11.81 12.89
C ARG A 261 -18.68 12.72 12.13
N CYS A 262 -18.19 12.24 11.00
CA CYS A 262 -17.22 12.96 10.19
C CYS A 262 -17.79 14.28 9.64
N ILE A 263 -17.21 15.40 10.06
CA ILE A 263 -17.65 16.75 9.67
C ILE A 263 -17.51 16.96 8.16
N VAL A 264 -16.44 16.44 7.53
CA VAL A 264 -16.25 16.66 6.09
C VAL A 264 -17.26 15.88 5.25
N HIS A 265 -17.64 14.67 5.66
CA HIS A 265 -18.76 13.96 5.03
C HIS A 265 -20.08 14.72 5.20
N GLN A 266 -20.32 15.30 6.38
CA GLN A 266 -21.49 16.16 6.62
C GLN A 266 -21.49 17.41 5.74
N ILE A 267 -20.34 18.08 5.56
CA ILE A 267 -20.18 19.23 4.66
C ILE A 267 -20.43 18.81 3.21
N ARG A 268 -19.86 17.68 2.76
CA ARG A 268 -20.09 17.16 1.40
C ARG A 268 -21.54 16.77 1.15
N TYR A 269 -22.23 16.25 2.16
CA TYR A 269 -23.66 15.94 2.07
C TYR A 269 -24.47 17.23 1.91
N THR A 270 -24.25 18.22 2.78
CA THR A 270 -25.01 19.46 2.80
C THR A 270 -24.79 20.34 1.57
N THR A 271 -23.56 20.40 1.06
CA THR A 271 -23.24 21.18 -0.15
C THR A 271 -23.92 20.65 -1.42
N LYS A 272 -24.45 19.42 -1.45
CA LYS A 272 -25.20 18.88 -2.60
C LYS A 272 -26.52 19.62 -2.85
N PHE A 273 -27.14 20.16 -1.80
CA PHE A 273 -28.43 20.85 -1.88
C PHE A 273 -28.30 22.37 -2.01
N VAL A 274 -27.09 22.90 -1.81
CA VAL A 274 -26.81 24.33 -1.84
C VAL A 274 -26.48 24.76 -3.26
N SER A 275 -27.05 25.88 -3.70
CA SER A 275 -26.79 26.38 -5.06
C SER A 275 -25.33 26.87 -5.19
N TYR A 276 -24.76 26.78 -6.40
CA TYR A 276 -23.40 27.25 -6.66
C TYR A 276 -23.20 28.75 -6.33
N LYS A 277 -24.24 29.58 -6.47
CA LYS A 277 -24.18 31.02 -6.15
C LYS A 277 -24.04 31.26 -4.64
N ASP A 278 -24.69 30.42 -3.84
CA ASP A 278 -24.79 30.59 -2.40
C ASP A 278 -23.72 29.80 -1.63
N ILE A 279 -23.11 28.77 -2.24
CA ILE A 279 -22.21 27.82 -1.58
C ILE A 279 -21.05 28.51 -0.86
N LYS A 280 -20.48 29.58 -1.42
CA LYS A 280 -19.35 30.30 -0.81
C LYS A 280 -19.79 31.02 0.46
N ALA A 281 -20.94 31.68 0.44
CA ALA A 281 -21.48 32.40 1.60
C ALA A 281 -21.95 31.40 2.68
N PHE A 282 -22.69 30.37 2.28
CA PHE A 282 -23.12 29.29 3.15
C PHE A 282 -21.95 28.61 3.87
N MET A 283 -20.87 28.28 3.15
CA MET A 283 -19.68 27.68 3.72
C MET A 283 -18.93 28.61 4.69
N ASN A 284 -19.00 29.94 4.47
CA ASN A 284 -18.40 30.89 5.40
C ASN A 284 -19.17 30.93 6.72
N ASP A 285 -20.49 30.93 6.67
CA ASP A 285 -21.33 30.88 7.87
C ASP A 285 -21.17 29.51 8.58
N LEU A 286 -21.14 28.41 7.82
CA LEU A 286 -20.96 27.06 8.35
C LEU A 286 -19.61 26.85 9.03
N LYS A 287 -18.54 27.51 8.56
CA LYS A 287 -17.24 27.51 9.25
C LYS A 287 -17.34 28.01 10.69
N GLY A 288 -18.19 29.02 10.93
CA GLY A 288 -18.45 29.54 12.28
C GLY A 288 -19.05 28.51 13.23
N VAL A 289 -19.70 27.47 12.71
CA VAL A 289 -20.29 26.37 13.50
C VAL A 289 -19.20 25.41 13.96
N TYR A 290 -18.50 24.75 13.02
CA TYR A 290 -17.59 23.66 13.37
C TYR A 290 -16.19 24.13 13.82
N GLN A 291 -15.81 25.39 13.55
CA GLN A 291 -14.55 25.97 14.06
C GLN A 291 -14.74 26.77 15.34
N ALA A 292 -15.92 26.72 15.95
CA ALA A 292 -16.19 27.43 17.19
C ALA A 292 -15.23 27.00 18.34
N PRO A 293 -14.86 27.91 19.25
CA PRO A 293 -14.10 27.60 20.44
C PRO A 293 -14.83 26.73 21.46
N THR A 294 -16.16 26.83 21.58
CA THR A 294 -16.96 26.08 22.55
C THR A 294 -18.23 25.51 21.91
N LEU A 295 -18.87 24.57 22.61
CA LEU A 295 -20.11 23.96 22.16
C LEU A 295 -21.23 25.00 22.05
N GLU A 296 -21.34 25.89 23.03
CA GLU A 296 -22.36 26.93 23.09
C GLU A 296 -22.24 27.89 21.90
N GLN A 297 -21.02 28.32 21.58
CA GLN A 297 -20.77 29.17 20.41
C GLN A 297 -21.06 28.45 19.09
N ALA A 298 -20.86 27.13 19.05
CA ALA A 298 -21.17 26.31 17.90
C ALA A 298 -22.69 26.19 17.70
N GLU A 299 -23.45 26.04 18.79
CA GLU A 299 -24.92 25.99 18.79
C GLU A 299 -25.53 27.32 18.38
N GLU A 300 -25.07 28.45 18.94
CA GLU A 300 -25.45 29.78 18.49
C GLU A 300 -25.09 30.01 17.00
N GLY A 301 -23.95 29.48 16.56
CA GLY A 301 -23.57 29.46 15.15
C GLY A 301 -24.57 28.70 14.28
N LEU A 302 -25.03 27.54 14.75
CA LEU A 302 -26.01 26.71 14.06
C LEU A 302 -27.39 27.38 14.01
N ASP A 303 -27.81 28.05 15.09
CA ASP A 303 -29.03 28.85 15.15
C ASP A 303 -29.00 29.99 14.11
N ARG A 304 -27.91 30.75 14.04
CA ARG A 304 -27.73 31.80 13.03
C ARG A 304 -27.71 31.26 11.60
N LEU A 305 -27.11 30.08 11.40
CA LEU A 305 -27.11 29.41 10.10
C LEU A 305 -28.54 29.04 9.69
N GLU A 306 -29.35 28.52 10.62
CA GLU A 306 -30.75 28.17 10.41
C GLU A 306 -31.61 29.39 10.12
N GLU A 307 -31.45 30.49 10.86
CA GLU A 307 -32.19 31.73 10.62
C GLU A 307 -31.95 32.26 9.20
N LYS A 308 -30.68 32.25 8.75
CA LYS A 308 -30.30 32.80 7.45
C LYS A 308 -30.62 31.86 6.27
N TRP A 309 -30.40 30.56 6.43
CA TRP A 309 -30.44 29.59 5.33
C TRP A 309 -31.52 28.53 5.46
N GLY A 310 -32.17 28.39 6.62
CA GLY A 310 -33.15 27.32 6.89
C GLY A 310 -34.38 27.38 5.99
N SER A 311 -34.83 28.58 5.61
CA SER A 311 -35.94 28.74 4.66
C SER A 311 -35.59 28.30 3.23
N LYS A 312 -34.34 28.53 2.81
CA LYS A 312 -33.86 28.26 1.45
C LYS A 312 -33.30 26.84 1.29
N TYR A 313 -32.66 26.31 2.33
CA TYR A 313 -32.00 25.01 2.37
C TYR A 313 -32.40 24.18 3.61
N PRO A 314 -33.70 23.89 3.78
CA PRO A 314 -34.20 23.21 4.99
C PRO A 314 -33.55 21.84 5.20
N SER A 315 -33.37 21.05 4.13
CA SER A 315 -32.74 19.73 4.22
C SER A 315 -31.28 19.78 4.69
N SER A 316 -30.53 20.81 4.28
CA SER A 316 -29.14 20.99 4.71
C SER A 316 -29.08 21.28 6.21
N VAL A 317 -29.85 22.26 6.69
CA VAL A 317 -29.85 22.65 8.11
C VAL A 317 -30.41 21.54 9.00
N ALA A 318 -31.53 20.93 8.62
CA ALA A 318 -32.11 19.80 9.35
C ALA A 318 -31.13 18.64 9.50
N SER A 319 -30.31 18.37 8.49
CA SER A 319 -29.30 17.32 8.58
C SER A 319 -28.20 17.61 9.62
N TRP A 320 -27.86 18.87 9.87
CA TRP A 320 -26.92 19.23 10.95
C TRP A 320 -27.58 19.10 12.31
N ARG A 321 -28.83 19.60 12.46
CA ARG A 321 -29.61 19.48 13.71
C ARG A 321 -29.81 18.03 14.13
N ASN A 322 -30.28 17.18 13.22
CA ASN A 322 -30.58 15.78 13.51
C ASN A 322 -29.34 14.99 13.91
N ASN A 323 -28.18 15.36 13.39
CA ASN A 323 -26.92 14.67 13.66
C ASN A 323 -26.02 15.42 14.66
N TRP A 324 -26.50 16.52 15.23
CA TRP A 324 -25.71 17.40 16.09
C TRP A 324 -25.04 16.68 17.26
N PRO A 325 -25.71 15.77 18.00
CA PRO A 325 -25.08 15.07 19.12
C PRO A 325 -23.80 14.30 18.75
N GLN A 326 -23.75 13.71 17.54
CA GLN A 326 -22.57 13.01 17.05
C GLN A 326 -21.59 13.94 16.34
N LEU A 327 -22.06 15.05 15.77
CA LEU A 327 -21.22 16.04 15.12
C LEU A 327 -20.47 16.88 16.14
N SER A 328 -21.06 17.17 17.29
CA SER A 328 -20.49 18.03 18.33
C SER A 328 -19.71 17.27 19.40
N ALA A 329 -19.64 15.93 19.33
CA ALA A 329 -18.99 15.09 20.33
C ALA A 329 -17.53 15.50 20.58
N TYR A 330 -16.82 16.00 19.57
CA TYR A 330 -15.44 16.48 19.73
C TYR A 330 -15.30 17.75 20.59
N PHE A 331 -16.36 18.54 20.80
CA PHE A 331 -16.27 19.79 21.56
C PHE A 331 -15.90 19.59 23.04
N LYS A 332 -16.09 18.39 23.60
CA LYS A 332 -15.65 18.12 24.98
C LYS A 332 -14.13 18.14 25.15
N TYR A 333 -13.38 18.04 24.04
CA TYR A 333 -11.93 17.94 24.08
C TYR A 333 -11.24 19.28 23.92
N PRO A 334 -9.97 19.42 24.35
CA PRO A 334 -9.17 20.60 24.06
C PRO A 334 -8.83 20.71 22.57
N TYR A 335 -8.46 21.91 22.14
CA TYR A 335 -8.21 22.25 20.73
C TYR A 335 -7.23 21.29 20.03
N GLU A 336 -6.17 20.86 20.73
CA GLU A 336 -5.16 19.94 20.22
C GLU A 336 -5.76 18.60 19.78
N LEU A 337 -6.62 18.00 20.62
CA LEU A 337 -7.30 16.74 20.30
C LEU A 337 -8.42 16.97 19.29
N ARG A 338 -9.18 18.07 19.40
CA ARG A 338 -10.21 18.43 18.41
C ARG A 338 -9.63 18.44 17.01
N ARG A 339 -8.47 19.09 16.83
CA ARG A 339 -7.80 19.19 15.53
C ARG A 339 -7.45 17.82 14.95
N MET A 340 -7.07 16.86 15.79
CA MET A 340 -6.87 15.48 15.33
C MET A 340 -8.18 14.88 14.81
N ILE A 341 -9.27 15.05 15.55
CA ILE A 341 -10.56 14.41 15.27
C ILE A 341 -11.24 15.00 14.02
N TYR A 342 -11.33 16.33 13.90
CA TYR A 342 -12.10 16.95 12.82
C TYR A 342 -11.31 17.07 11.51
N THR A 343 -9.97 16.96 11.53
CA THR A 343 -9.17 17.01 10.29
C THR A 343 -9.15 15.65 9.61
N THR A 344 -10.12 15.42 8.73
CA THR A 344 -10.21 14.21 7.89
C THR A 344 -9.12 14.11 6.82
N ASN A 345 -8.16 15.05 6.82
CA ASN A 345 -7.04 15.11 5.90
C ASN A 345 -6.31 13.77 5.77
N GLN A 346 -6.21 13.00 6.85
CA GLN A 346 -5.52 11.70 6.84
C GLN A 346 -6.22 10.71 5.90
N ILE A 347 -7.49 10.41 6.17
CA ILE A 347 -8.27 9.45 5.37
C ILE A 347 -8.60 9.99 3.98
N GLU A 348 -8.81 11.30 3.83
CA GLU A 348 -9.06 11.90 2.52
C GLU A 348 -7.82 11.90 1.62
N ASN A 349 -6.65 12.22 2.17
CA ASN A 349 -5.41 12.15 1.41
C ASN A 349 -5.10 10.69 1.01
N TYR A 350 -5.33 9.75 1.92
CA TYR A 350 -5.20 8.32 1.63
C TYR A 350 -6.15 7.90 0.50
N ASN A 351 -7.45 8.20 0.62
CA ASN A 351 -8.45 7.89 -0.40
C ASN A 351 -8.19 8.58 -1.74
N ARG A 352 -7.65 9.80 -1.73
CA ARG A 352 -7.20 10.51 -2.94
C ARG A 352 -6.04 9.77 -3.61
N GLN A 353 -5.07 9.26 -2.84
CA GLN A 353 -3.95 8.51 -3.38
C GLN A 353 -4.39 7.17 -3.96
N LEU A 354 -5.31 6.45 -3.30
CA LEU A 354 -5.95 5.26 -3.88
C LEU A 354 -6.63 5.60 -5.21
N ARG A 355 -7.47 6.64 -5.26
CA ARG A 355 -8.13 7.07 -6.50
C ARG A 355 -7.15 7.46 -7.61
N LYS A 356 -5.99 8.02 -7.26
CA LYS A 356 -4.94 8.40 -8.22
C LYS A 356 -4.37 7.16 -8.91
N VAL A 357 -3.99 6.13 -8.16
CA VAL A 357 -3.38 4.91 -8.72
C VAL A 357 -4.41 4.03 -9.45
N THR A 358 -5.68 4.09 -9.07
CA THR A 358 -6.74 3.31 -9.73
C THR A 358 -7.35 4.04 -10.94
N LYS A 359 -7.03 5.32 -11.18
CA LYS A 359 -7.70 6.14 -12.22
C LYS A 359 -7.60 5.55 -13.62
N THR A 360 -6.49 4.90 -13.94
CA THR A 360 -6.22 4.24 -15.22
C THR A 360 -7.03 2.95 -15.43
N ARG A 361 -7.57 2.37 -14.35
CA ARG A 361 -8.31 1.10 -14.35
C ARG A 361 -9.78 1.35 -14.03
N THR A 362 -10.60 1.44 -15.07
CA THR A 362 -12.03 1.74 -14.94
C THR A 362 -12.83 0.57 -14.36
N ILE A 363 -12.41 -0.67 -14.63
CA ILE A 363 -13.07 -1.90 -14.18
C ILE A 363 -12.01 -2.93 -13.79
N PHE A 364 -12.14 -3.50 -12.59
CA PHE A 364 -11.29 -4.59 -12.12
C PHE A 364 -11.86 -5.95 -12.50
N PRO A 365 -11.02 -6.94 -12.88
CA PRO A 365 -11.51 -8.24 -13.32
C PRO A 365 -12.00 -9.14 -12.17
N SER A 366 -11.53 -8.92 -10.94
CA SER A 366 -11.90 -9.67 -9.75
C SER A 366 -11.66 -8.84 -8.48
N ASP A 367 -12.21 -9.31 -7.36
CA ASP A 367 -11.96 -8.70 -6.03
C ASP A 367 -10.48 -8.79 -5.64
N ASP A 368 -9.82 -9.92 -5.93
CA ASP A 368 -8.38 -10.10 -5.66
C ASP A 368 -7.52 -9.12 -6.46
N ALA A 369 -7.88 -8.84 -7.72
CA ALA A 369 -7.15 -7.87 -8.53
C ALA A 369 -7.29 -6.44 -8.00
N LEU A 370 -8.47 -6.09 -7.47
CA LEU A 370 -8.70 -4.81 -6.78
C LEU A 370 -7.89 -4.77 -5.48
N PHE A 371 -8.03 -5.78 -4.63
CA PHE A 371 -7.35 -5.86 -3.34
C PHE A 371 -5.83 -5.79 -3.49
N LYS A 372 -5.26 -6.52 -4.44
CA LYS A 372 -3.83 -6.50 -4.76
C LYS A 372 -3.31 -5.10 -5.06
N LEU A 373 -3.99 -4.35 -5.94
CA LEU A 373 -3.56 -3.00 -6.29
C LEU A 373 -3.67 -2.06 -5.09
N LEU A 374 -4.77 -2.15 -4.33
CA LEU A 374 -4.98 -1.30 -3.16
C LEU A 374 -3.96 -1.60 -2.05
N TYR A 375 -3.60 -2.87 -1.84
CA TYR A 375 -2.54 -3.26 -0.92
C TYR A 375 -1.19 -2.65 -1.32
N LEU A 376 -0.78 -2.83 -2.59
CA LEU A 376 0.48 -2.27 -3.09
C LEU A 376 0.53 -0.74 -2.98
N ALA A 377 -0.58 -0.08 -3.32
CA ALA A 377 -0.72 1.35 -3.15
C ALA A 377 -0.62 1.75 -1.67
N THR A 378 -1.24 0.98 -0.78
CA THR A 378 -1.17 1.22 0.67
C THR A 378 0.26 1.17 1.15
N MET A 379 1.05 0.17 0.74
CA MET A 379 2.46 0.05 1.13
C MET A 379 3.28 1.27 0.71
N ASP A 380 3.14 1.74 -0.54
CA ASP A 380 3.82 2.95 -1.03
C ASP A 380 3.34 4.23 -0.30
N ILE A 381 2.08 4.29 0.12
CA ILE A 381 1.55 5.43 0.89
C ILE A 381 2.14 5.41 2.31
N THR A 382 2.09 4.26 2.99
CA THR A 382 2.50 4.12 4.39
C THR A 382 4.00 4.18 4.59
N GLU A 383 4.80 3.83 3.58
CA GLU A 383 6.26 4.00 3.60
C GLU A 383 6.67 5.45 3.90
N LYS A 384 5.84 6.42 3.47
CA LYS A 384 6.06 7.85 3.69
C LYS A 384 5.60 8.33 5.08
N TRP A 385 4.98 7.47 5.89
CA TRP A 385 4.48 7.81 7.23
C TRP A 385 5.53 7.51 8.30
N THR A 386 6.64 8.24 8.25
CA THR A 386 7.80 7.99 9.12
C THR A 386 7.77 8.75 10.45
N GLY A 387 6.88 9.76 10.60
CA GLY A 387 6.83 10.63 11.77
C GLY A 387 5.52 10.52 12.56
N ARG A 388 5.57 10.98 13.82
CA ARG A 388 4.42 11.15 14.70
C ARG A 388 3.58 12.35 14.28
N ASP A 389 2.32 12.37 14.69
CA ASP A 389 1.48 13.55 14.50
C ASP A 389 2.06 14.77 15.25
N ARG A 390 1.79 15.97 14.71
CA ARG A 390 2.33 17.22 15.26
C ARG A 390 1.79 17.43 16.69
N ASP A 391 2.67 17.87 17.60
CA ASP A 391 2.32 18.15 18.99
C ASP A 391 1.82 16.91 19.77
N TRP A 392 2.20 15.69 19.33
CA TRP A 392 1.70 14.43 19.90
C TRP A 392 1.85 14.34 21.43
N SER A 393 2.95 14.80 22.02
CA SER A 393 3.14 14.76 23.47
C SER A 393 2.05 15.53 24.24
N LYS A 394 1.58 16.65 23.70
CA LYS A 394 0.45 17.41 24.30
C LYS A 394 -0.85 16.64 24.12
N ILE A 395 -1.05 16.05 22.95
CA ILE A 395 -2.25 15.27 22.63
C ILE A 395 -2.33 14.03 23.55
N LEU A 396 -1.23 13.31 23.71
CA LEU A 396 -1.12 12.15 24.58
C LEU A 396 -1.42 12.51 26.04
N SER A 397 -0.87 13.63 26.54
CA SER A 397 -1.19 14.11 27.89
C SER A 397 -2.69 14.36 28.08
N GLN A 398 -3.37 14.92 27.07
CA GLN A 398 -4.81 15.12 27.13
C GLN A 398 -5.56 13.78 27.03
N LEU A 399 -5.12 12.85 26.18
CA LEU A 399 -5.69 11.50 26.12
C LEU A 399 -5.62 10.80 27.48
N CYS A 400 -4.47 10.89 28.18
CA CYS A 400 -4.32 10.32 29.52
C CYS A 400 -5.27 10.93 30.56
N ILE A 401 -5.64 12.22 30.42
CA ILE A 401 -6.60 12.88 31.32
C ILE A 401 -8.03 12.43 31.01
N TYR A 402 -8.43 12.45 29.73
CA TYR A 402 -9.81 12.14 29.33
C TYR A 402 -10.12 10.63 29.34
N PHE A 403 -9.10 9.77 29.28
CA PHE A 403 -9.21 8.32 29.23
C PHE A 403 -8.35 7.64 30.29
N GLU A 404 -8.23 8.25 31.49
CA GLU A 404 -7.35 7.79 32.56
C GLU A 404 -7.55 6.31 32.94
N GLU A 405 -8.81 5.85 33.01
CA GLU A 405 -9.15 4.47 33.36
C GLU A 405 -8.89 3.46 32.23
N ARG A 406 -8.46 3.93 31.05
CA ARG A 406 -8.31 3.14 29.83
C ARG A 406 -6.88 3.08 29.33
N ILE A 407 -5.98 3.92 29.83
CA ILE A 407 -4.56 3.95 29.45
C ILE A 407 -3.73 3.45 30.63
N GLU A 408 -3.08 2.31 30.46
CA GLU A 408 -2.16 1.76 31.45
C GLU A 408 -0.73 2.20 31.13
N PRO A 409 0.18 2.31 32.13
CA PRO A 409 1.58 2.67 31.88
C PRO A 409 2.27 1.79 30.84
N GLY A 410 1.94 0.49 30.80
CA GLY A 410 2.49 -0.46 29.83
C GLY A 410 1.95 -0.30 28.40
N ASP A 411 0.94 0.54 28.16
CA ASP A 411 0.50 0.89 26.80
C ASP A 411 1.27 2.08 26.20
N LEU A 412 2.10 2.74 27.01
CA LEU A 412 2.88 3.92 26.64
C LEU A 412 4.37 3.61 26.42
N GLU A 413 4.79 2.37 26.73
CA GLU A 413 6.10 1.80 26.41
C GLU A 413 6.15 1.30 24.97
#